data_AF-A0A538IYH8-F1
#
_entry.id   AF-A0A538IYH8-F1
#
_cell.length_a   1.000
_cell.length_b   1.000
_cell.length_c   1.000
_cell.angle_alpha   90.00
_cell.angle_beta   90.00
_cell.angle_gamma   90.00
#
_symmetry.space_group_name_H-M   'P 1'
#
loop_
_entity.id
_entity.type
_entity.pdbx_description
1 polymer ?
#
loop_
_entity_poly.entity_id
_entity_poly.type
_entity_poly.pdbx_seq_one_letter_code
_entity_poly.pdbx_strand_id
1 'polypeptide(L)' 'MAEAGGSMVGVYVTLGRYDVVEIFEAPDDDVAIEILMKLNRYGAEHTETLRAFTREEAEEIVRKL' A
#
# COMPACT_ATOMS: atom_id res chain seq x y z
N MET A 1 10.57 -3.56 5.28
CA MET A 1 10.10 -3.92 3.92
C MET A 1 10.95 -5.01 3.29
N ALA A 2 12.27 -4.83 3.14
CA ALA A 2 13.15 -5.83 2.51
C ALA A 2 13.13 -7.24 3.17
N GLU A 3 13.10 -7.32 4.51
CA GLU A 3 13.05 -8.63 5.21
C GLU A 3 11.71 -9.37 5.04
N ALA A 4 10.63 -8.65 4.73
CA ALA A 4 9.30 -9.23 4.48
C ALA A 4 9.04 -9.50 2.99
N GLY A 5 9.98 -9.18 2.10
CA GLY A 5 9.83 -9.33 0.64
C GLY A 5 9.11 -8.18 -0.06
N GLY A 6 8.76 -7.10 0.64
CA GLY A 6 8.16 -5.90 0.05
C GLY A 6 9.19 -4.85 -0.38
N SER A 7 8.84 -4.03 -1.37
CA SER A 7 9.67 -2.94 -1.89
C SER A 7 8.99 -1.58 -1.68
N MET A 8 9.73 -0.56 -1.21
CA MET A 8 9.21 0.81 -1.13
C MET A 8 9.35 1.47 -2.50
N VAL A 9 8.25 1.94 -3.07
CA VAL A 9 8.22 2.66 -4.36
C VAL A 9 8.41 4.16 -4.13
N GLY A 10 7.80 4.73 -3.09
CA GLY A 10 7.97 6.13 -2.77
C GLY A 10 7.21 6.58 -1.53
N VAL A 11 7.70 7.66 -0.93
CA VAL A 11 7.09 8.33 0.22
C VAL A 11 7.00 9.82 -0.08
N TYR A 12 5.81 10.38 0.07
CA TYR A 12 5.54 11.77 -0.30
C TYR A 12 4.82 12.48 0.86
N VAL A 13 5.32 13.65 1.23
CA VAL A 13 4.62 14.53 2.18
C VAL A 13 3.54 15.29 1.43
N THR A 14 2.34 15.32 1.99
CA THR A 14 1.17 15.96 1.39
C THR A 14 0.61 17.06 2.29
N LEU A 15 0.04 18.09 1.66
CA LEU A 15 -0.66 19.17 2.37
C LEU A 15 -2.17 19.01 2.14
N GLY A 16 -2.77 18.06 2.84
CA GLY A 16 -4.18 17.71 2.67
C GLY A 16 -4.76 17.01 3.89
N ARG A 17 -5.76 16.14 3.66
CA ARG A 17 -6.38 15.34 4.74
C ARG A 17 -5.39 14.40 5.43
N TYR A 18 -4.44 13.87 4.67
CA TYR A 18 -3.35 13.05 5.14
C TYR A 18 -2.03 13.81 4.94
N ASP A 19 -1.06 13.59 5.82
CA ASP A 19 0.26 14.23 5.83
C ASP A 19 1.30 13.46 5.02
N VAL A 20 1.08 12.17 4.79
CA VAL A 20 1.96 11.28 4.03
C VAL A 20 1.17 10.36 3.10
N VAL A 21 1.75 10.09 1.93
CA VAL A 21 1.38 8.98 1.04
C VAL A 21 2.59 8.07 0.86
N GLU A 22 2.43 6.79 1.19
CA GLU A 22 3.43 5.75 0.94
C GLU A 22 2.92 4.79 -0.15
N ILE A 23 3.81 4.44 -1.09
CA ILE A 23 3.56 3.46 -2.14
C ILE A 23 4.59 2.36 -1.97
N PHE A 24 4.13 1.13 -1.86
CA PHE A 24 4.99 -0.06 -1.76
C PHE A 24 4.39 -1.21 -2.56
N GLU A 25 5.25 -2.14 -2.98
CA GLU A 25 4.82 -3.42 -3.55
C GLU A 25 5.04 -4.53 -2.52
N ALA A 26 4.14 -5.52 -2.55
CA ALA A 26 4.26 -6.75 -1.79
C ALA A 26 4.02 -7.94 -2.74
N PRO A 27 4.63 -9.11 -2.46
CA PRO A 27 4.41 -10.32 -3.25
C PRO A 27 2.95 -10.79 -3.27
N ASP A 28 2.23 -10.58 -2.16
CA ASP A 28 0.83 -10.93 -1.98
C ASP A 28 0.17 -10.05 -0.87
N ASP A 29 -1.14 -10.21 -0.71
CA ASP A 29 -1.94 -9.43 0.24
C ASP A 29 -1.58 -9.75 1.72
N ASP A 30 -1.15 -10.98 2.02
CA ASP A 30 -0.78 -11.39 3.39
C ASP A 30 0.51 -10.66 3.82
N VAL A 31 1.51 -10.61 2.94
CA VAL A 31 2.75 -9.86 3.15
C VAL A 31 2.47 -8.36 3.26
N ALA A 32 1.55 -7.81 2.46
CA ALA A 32 1.17 -6.41 2.55
C ALA A 32 0.58 -6.07 3.92
N ILE A 33 -0.33 -6.92 4.45
CA ILE A 33 -0.91 -6.74 5.78
C ILE A 33 0.17 -6.85 6.87
N GLU A 34 1.10 -7.81 6.78
CA GLU A 34 2.19 -7.92 7.75
C GLU A 34 3.06 -6.65 7.80
N ILE A 35 3.38 -6.07 6.64
CA ILE A 35 4.12 -4.82 6.53
C ILE A 35 3.34 -3.67 7.21
N LEU A 36 2.05 -3.55 6.92
CA LEU A 36 1.18 -2.51 7.49
C LEU A 36 1.03 -2.63 9.02
N MET A 37 0.91 -3.85 9.53
CA MET A 37 0.82 -4.10 10.98
C MET A 37 2.14 -3.79 11.69
N LYS A 38 3.28 -4.07 11.04
CA LYS A 38 4.61 -3.69 11.55
C LYS A 38 4.78 -2.17 11.57
N LEU A 39 4.34 -1.48 10.52
CA LEU A 39 4.37 -0.01 10.43
C LEU A 39 3.54 0.62 11.56
N ASN A 40 2.29 0.17 11.71
CA ASN A 40 1.36 0.70 12.71
C ASN A 40 1.63 0.23 14.15
N ARG A 41 2.61 -0.66 14.40
CA ARG A 41 2.86 -1.28 15.71
C ARG A 41 3.04 -0.27 16.85
N TYR A 42 3.61 0.89 16.55
CA TYR A 42 3.88 1.92 17.55
C TYR A 42 2.72 2.90 17.75
N GLY A 43 1.60 2.74 17.02
CA GLY A 43 0.35 3.49 17.20
C GLY A 43 0.45 4.99 16.94
N ALA A 44 1.54 5.44 16.30
CA ALA A 44 1.79 6.85 16.03
C ALA A 44 1.01 7.38 14.81
N GLU A 45 0.45 6.49 13.99
CA GLU A 45 -0.11 6.80 12.69
C GLU A 45 -1.50 6.19 12.54
N HIS A 46 -2.35 6.83 11.75
CA HIS A 46 -3.66 6.31 11.38
C HIS A 46 -3.72 6.19 9.86
N THR A 47 -3.66 4.96 9.36
CA THR A 47 -3.50 4.70 7.92
C THR A 47 -4.84 4.34 7.26
N GLU A 48 -5.08 4.89 6.08
CA GLU A 48 -6.06 4.37 5.11
C GLU A 48 -5.29 3.63 4.01
N THR A 49 -5.44 2.31 3.93
CA THR A 49 -4.73 1.48 2.94
C THR A 49 -5.63 1.20 1.74
N LEU A 50 -5.10 1.44 0.54
CA LEU A 50 -5.75 1.12 -0.72
C LEU A 50 -4.94 0.06 -1.46
N ARG A 51 -5.60 -1.03 -1.89
CA ARG A 51 -4.99 -1.94 -2.86
C ARG A 51 -5.01 -1.26 -4.22
N ALA A 52 -3.82 -1.04 -4.78
CA ALA A 52 -3.69 -0.56 -6.15
C ALA A 52 -3.92 -1.71 -7.13
N PHE A 53 -4.66 -1.45 -8.21
CA PHE A 53 -4.74 -2.33 -9.36
C PHE A 53 -3.97 -1.68 -10.50
N THR A 54 -3.23 -2.49 -11.24
CA THR A 54 -2.67 -2.06 -12.52
C THR A 54 -3.79 -1.67 -13.49
N ARG A 55 -3.44 -0.90 -14.51
CA ARG A 55 -4.38 -0.50 -15.55
C ARG A 55 -4.98 -1.72 -16.24
N GLU A 56 -4.14 -2.72 -16.48
CA GLU A 56 -4.48 -3.98 -17.13
C GLU A 56 -5.49 -4.79 -16.29
N GLU A 57 -5.24 -4.97 -14.98
CA GLU A 57 -6.18 -5.65 -14.07
C GLU A 57 -7.53 -4.93 -14.02
N ALA A 58 -7.51 -3.60 -13.89
CA ALA A 58 -8.73 -2.81 -13.86
C ALA A 58 -9.54 -2.95 -15.16
N GLU A 59 -8.89 -2.90 -16.33
CA GLU A 59 -9.55 -3.11 -17.61
C GLU A 59 -10.14 -4.51 -17.75
N GLU A 60 -9.44 -5.55 -17.30
CA GLU A 60 -9.96 -6.92 -17.33
C GLU A 60 -11.20 -7.10 -16.45
N ILE A 61 -11.24 -6.46 -15.29
CA ILE A 61 -12.43 -6.45 -14.41
C ILE A 61 -13.59 -5.77 -15.13
N VAL A 62 -13.36 -4.60 -15.73
CA VAL A 62 -14.42 -3.84 -16.44
C VAL A 62 -14.95 -4.59 -17.65
N ARG A 63 -14.11 -5.31 -18.41
CA ARG A 63 -14.56 -6.12 -19.56
C ARG A 63 -15.48 -7.29 -19.18
N LYS A 64 -15.49 -7.70 -17.91
CA LYS A 64 -16.34 -8.80 -17.40
C LYS A 64 -17.73 -8.31 -16.91
N LEU A 65 -17.96 -7.00 -16.87
CA LEU A 65 -19.26 -6.40 -16.57
C LEU A 65 -20.17 -6.42 -17.80
#